data_AF-A0AAN9M6V4-F1
#
_entry.id   AF-A0AAN9M6V4-F1
#
_cell.length_a   1.000
_cell.length_b   1.000
_cell.length_c   1.000
_cell.angle_alpha   90.00
_cell.angle_beta   90.00
_cell.angle_gamma   90.00
#
_symmetry.space_group_name_H-M   'P 1'
#
loop_
_entity.id
_entity.type
_entity.pdbx_description
1 polymer ?
#
loop_
_entity_poly.entity_id
_entity_poly.type
_entity_poly.pdbx_seq_one_letter_code
_entity_poly.pdbx_strand_id
1 'polypeptide(L)'
;MALSGGLNNRGELRIHESLDELRTDLADYVAELSEASVKERGVFAIALSGGSLIGLMGKLCEAPYNKTVDWSKWYIFWADERVVAKNHADSNYKLAKDGLLSKVPIVPSHVHSINDSVSAEEAAEDYEFVIRQLVKTRVVSVSEISDCPKFDLILLGLGPDGHVASLFPNHSALNEREEWVTFITDSPKPPPERITFTMPVINSASNVALVVTGDSKAESAHLAIDDVGPDCPLIPARMVQPAMGKLVWFLDKLAASKLEESNLNK
;
A
#
# COMPACT_ATOMS: atom_id res chain seq x y z
N MET A 1 -21.73 6.85 7.63
CA MET A 1 -22.32 5.54 7.23
C MET A 1 -21.77 5.27 5.84
N ALA A 2 -20.76 4.40 5.71
CA ALA A 2 -20.11 4.17 4.43
C ALA A 2 -21.12 3.50 3.47
N LEU A 3 -21.27 4.05 2.27
CA LEU A 3 -22.01 3.40 1.19
C LEU A 3 -21.10 2.29 0.66
N SER A 4 -21.44 1.03 0.96
CA SER A 4 -20.70 -0.15 0.51
C SER A 4 -21.33 -0.66 -0.79
N GLY A 5 -20.76 -0.30 -1.94
CA GLY A 5 -21.28 -0.70 -3.24
C GLY A 5 -20.71 -1.99 -3.82
N GLY A 6 -21.60 -2.83 -4.37
CA GLY A 6 -21.29 -4.16 -4.88
C GLY A 6 -20.54 -4.22 -6.23
N LEU A 7 -19.39 -4.90 -6.20
CA LEU A 7 -18.66 -5.69 -7.22
C LEU A 7 -18.84 -5.28 -8.70
N ASN A 8 -18.04 -4.31 -9.14
CA ASN A 8 -17.31 -4.46 -10.40
C ASN A 8 -16.02 -5.26 -10.11
N ASN A 9 -15.32 -5.79 -11.11
CA ASN A 9 -13.98 -6.43 -11.00
C ASN A 9 -12.86 -5.46 -10.52
N ARG A 10 -13.21 -4.43 -9.74
CA ARG A 10 -12.42 -3.27 -9.36
C ARG A 10 -12.33 -3.07 -7.84
N GLY A 11 -12.83 -4.02 -7.06
CA GLY A 11 -12.74 -4.02 -5.59
C GLY A 11 -13.96 -3.42 -4.90
N GLU A 12 -13.93 -3.45 -3.57
CA GLU A 12 -14.90 -2.80 -2.69
C GLU A 12 -14.60 -1.30 -2.62
N LEU A 13 -15.63 -0.46 -2.75
CA LEU A 13 -15.50 0.99 -2.68
C LEU A 13 -16.12 1.53 -1.39
N ARG A 14 -15.35 2.33 -0.63
CA ARG A 14 -15.77 2.97 0.61
C ARG A 14 -15.54 4.48 0.55
N ILE A 15 -16.63 5.24 0.51
CA ILE A 15 -16.59 6.70 0.44
C ILE A 15 -17.02 7.29 1.77
N HIS A 16 -16.24 8.27 2.24
CA HIS A 16 -16.37 8.84 3.56
C HIS A 16 -16.72 10.33 3.49
N GLU A 17 -17.61 10.74 4.39
CA GLU A 17 -18.08 12.13 4.51
C GLU A 17 -16.99 13.05 5.08
N SER A 18 -16.12 12.50 5.91
CA SER A 18 -15.02 13.24 6.54
C SER A 18 -13.75 12.41 6.64
N LEU A 19 -12.61 13.08 6.81
CA LEU A 19 -11.34 12.41 7.07
C LEU A 19 -11.33 11.65 8.39
N ASP A 20 -12.11 12.06 9.39
CA ASP A 20 -12.16 11.34 10.68
C ASP A 20 -12.89 10.00 10.53
N GLU A 21 -13.99 9.97 9.76
CA GLU A 21 -14.69 8.74 9.41
C GLU A 21 -13.77 7.80 8.63
N LEU A 22 -13.08 8.32 7.60
CA LEU A 22 -12.12 7.53 6.81
C LEU A 22 -11.01 6.94 7.67
N ARG A 23 -10.42 7.73 8.57
CA ARG A 23 -9.36 7.27 9.46
C ARG A 23 -9.83 6.20 10.43
N THR A 24 -11.07 6.30 10.89
CA THR A 24 -11.67 5.32 11.81
C THR A 24 -11.94 4.01 11.07
N ASP A 25 -12.59 4.06 9.92
CA ASP A 25 -12.87 2.86 9.10
C ASP A 25 -11.57 2.18 8.62
N LEU A 26 -10.56 2.97 8.23
CA LEU A 26 -9.25 2.43 7.89
C LEU A 26 -8.58 1.73 9.08
N ALA A 27 -8.68 2.30 10.28
CA ALA A 27 -8.12 1.69 11.49
C ALA A 27 -8.85 0.40 11.86
N ASP A 28 -10.17 0.37 11.78
CA ASP A 28 -10.99 -0.84 11.97
C ASP A 28 -10.57 -1.92 10.99
N TYR A 29 -10.53 -1.61 9.69
CA TYR A 29 -10.15 -2.55 8.65
C TYR A 29 -8.75 -3.15 8.88
N VAL A 30 -7.75 -2.32 9.18
CA VAL A 30 -6.39 -2.79 9.44
C VAL A 30 -6.33 -3.65 10.72
N ALA A 31 -7.04 -3.25 11.78
CA ALA A 31 -7.07 -4.01 13.02
C ALA A 31 -7.74 -5.38 12.86
N GLU A 32 -8.85 -5.45 12.13
CA GLU A 32 -9.55 -6.71 11.81
C GLU A 32 -8.67 -7.65 10.97
N LEU A 33 -7.99 -7.13 9.94
CA LEU A 33 -7.05 -7.91 9.13
C LEU A 33 -5.86 -8.41 9.97
N SER A 34 -5.35 -7.56 10.85
CA SER A 34 -4.29 -7.93 11.79
C SER A 34 -4.76 -9.07 12.70
N GLU A 35 -5.92 -8.95 13.34
CA GLU A 35 -6.46 -9.98 14.24
C GLU A 35 -6.65 -11.31 13.50
N ALA A 36 -7.25 -11.27 12.31
CA ALA A 36 -7.47 -12.46 11.49
C ALA A 36 -6.15 -13.14 11.11
N SER A 37 -5.17 -12.37 10.62
CA SER A 37 -3.87 -12.89 10.19
C SER A 37 -3.07 -13.48 11.35
N VAL A 38 -3.09 -12.81 12.51
CA VAL A 38 -2.43 -13.29 13.73
C VAL A 38 -3.10 -14.57 14.23
N LYS A 39 -4.43 -14.66 14.20
CA LYS A 39 -5.15 -15.87 14.60
C LYS A 39 -4.84 -17.06 13.70
N GLU A 40 -4.72 -16.83 12.38
CA GLU A 40 -4.48 -17.89 11.40
C GLU A 40 -3.01 -18.33 11.35
N ARG A 41 -2.07 -17.38 11.32
CA ARG A 41 -0.65 -17.62 11.03
C ARG A 41 0.31 -17.16 12.12
N GLY A 42 -0.19 -16.48 13.15
CA GLY A 42 0.62 -15.98 14.27
C GLY A 42 1.39 -14.69 13.96
N VAL A 43 1.23 -14.11 12.77
CA VAL A 43 1.91 -12.89 12.31
C VAL A 43 0.99 -12.05 11.43
N PHE A 44 1.26 -10.76 11.32
CA PHE A 44 0.64 -9.84 10.37
C PHE A 44 1.71 -9.07 9.61
N ALA A 45 1.88 -9.39 8.32
CA ALA A 45 2.86 -8.78 7.43
C ALA A 45 2.19 -7.70 6.58
N ILE A 46 2.54 -6.44 6.83
CA ILE A 46 1.96 -5.27 6.18
C ILE A 46 3.04 -4.47 5.44
N ALA A 47 2.77 -4.09 4.19
CA ALA A 47 3.61 -3.18 3.43
C ALA A 47 2.95 -1.79 3.29
N LEU A 48 3.72 -0.73 3.53
CA LEU A 48 3.24 0.65 3.54
C LEU A 48 3.82 1.44 2.36
N SER A 49 3.00 2.27 1.74
CA SER A 49 3.49 3.41 0.96
C SER A 49 3.67 4.66 1.81
N GLY A 50 4.41 5.63 1.29
CA GLY A 50 4.61 6.93 1.92
C GLY A 50 3.48 7.94 1.72
N GLY A 51 3.85 9.22 1.82
CA GLY A 51 2.95 10.34 1.58
C GLY A 51 1.90 10.55 2.68
N SER A 52 0.75 11.14 2.31
CA SER A 52 -0.31 11.46 3.29
C SER A 52 -0.89 10.22 3.99
N LEU A 53 -0.69 9.02 3.43
CA LEU A 53 -1.20 7.75 3.94
C LEU A 53 -0.81 7.51 5.40
N ILE A 54 0.45 7.74 5.77
CA ILE A 54 0.93 7.53 7.15
C ILE A 54 0.15 8.42 8.14
N GLY A 55 -0.19 9.64 7.74
CA GLY A 55 -1.01 10.55 8.54
C GLY A 55 -2.46 10.09 8.72
N LEU A 56 -2.96 9.21 7.86
CA LEU A 56 -4.31 8.63 7.96
C LEU A 56 -4.35 7.43 8.92
N MET A 57 -3.21 6.82 9.24
CA MET A 57 -3.13 5.70 10.18
C MET A 57 -3.11 6.13 11.65
N GLY A 58 -3.22 7.43 11.94
CA GLY A 58 -3.06 7.98 13.29
C GLY A 58 -4.01 7.36 14.34
N LYS A 59 -5.24 6.98 13.94
CA LYS A 59 -6.22 6.33 14.82
C LYS A 59 -5.69 5.02 15.43
N LEU A 60 -4.85 4.27 14.72
CA LEU A 60 -4.24 3.03 15.24
C LEU A 60 -3.35 3.28 16.47
N CYS A 61 -2.86 4.52 16.65
CA CYS A 61 -2.06 4.91 17.82
C CYS A 61 -2.91 5.26 19.05
N GLU A 62 -4.23 5.35 18.90
CA GLU A 62 -5.18 5.77 19.93
C GLU A 62 -5.97 4.58 20.48
N ALA A 63 -6.69 4.78 21.58
CA ALA A 63 -7.60 3.77 22.09
C ALA A 63 -8.82 3.62 21.15
N PRO A 64 -9.34 2.40 20.92
CA PRO A 64 -8.94 1.15 21.58
C PRO A 64 -7.72 0.45 20.93
N TYR A 65 -7.37 0.77 19.69
CA TYR A 65 -6.43 0.01 18.86
C TYR A 65 -5.04 -0.14 19.46
N ASN A 66 -4.51 0.90 20.10
CA ASN A 66 -3.18 0.84 20.74
C ASN A 66 -3.10 -0.18 21.89
N LYS A 67 -4.25 -0.67 22.39
CA LYS A 67 -4.36 -1.71 23.41
C LYS A 67 -4.88 -3.05 22.89
N THR A 68 -5.68 -3.05 21.82
CA THR A 68 -6.31 -4.27 21.30
C THR A 68 -5.50 -4.94 20.19
N VAL A 69 -4.74 -4.16 19.41
CA VAL A 69 -3.86 -4.69 18.37
C VAL A 69 -2.61 -5.31 19.00
N ASP A 70 -2.29 -6.56 18.63
CA ASP A 70 -1.06 -7.24 19.05
C ASP A 70 0.13 -6.82 18.18
N TRP A 71 0.67 -5.63 18.47
CA TRP A 71 1.83 -5.05 17.77
C TRP A 71 3.09 -5.94 17.82
N SER A 72 3.16 -6.91 18.73
CA SER A 72 4.28 -7.85 18.79
C SER A 72 4.31 -8.80 17.59
N LYS A 73 3.20 -8.92 16.87
CA LYS A 73 3.04 -9.81 15.71
C LYS A 73 3.12 -9.10 14.37
N TRP A 74 3.24 -7.77 14.38
CA TRP A 74 3.33 -6.96 13.17
C TRP A 74 4.73 -7.02 12.59
N TYR A 75 4.81 -7.26 11.29
CA TYR A 75 6.00 -7.13 10.47
C TYR A 75 5.75 -6.05 9.41
N ILE A 76 6.55 -5.00 9.44
CA ILE A 76 6.37 -3.81 8.60
C ILE A 76 7.38 -3.82 7.46
N PHE A 77 6.86 -3.55 6.27
CA PHE A 77 7.60 -3.39 5.04
C PHE A 77 7.18 -2.09 4.35
N TRP A 78 7.88 -1.74 3.28
CA TRP A 78 7.54 -0.64 2.41
C TRP A 78 7.27 -1.15 1.00
N ALA A 79 6.13 -0.75 0.43
CA ALA A 79 5.81 -1.03 -0.97
C ALA A 79 6.69 -0.21 -1.92
N ASP A 80 7.15 0.95 -1.46
CA ASP A 80 8.15 1.78 -2.12
C ASP A 80 8.94 2.59 -1.08
N GLU A 81 10.18 2.94 -1.43
CA GLU A 81 11.00 3.83 -0.63
C GLU A 81 11.92 4.66 -1.53
N ARG A 82 12.23 5.87 -1.07
CA ARG A 82 13.18 6.77 -1.69
C ARG A 82 14.56 6.37 -1.19
N VAL A 83 15.52 6.25 -2.10
CA VAL A 83 16.89 5.86 -1.76
C VAL A 83 17.61 7.09 -1.23
N VAL A 84 17.29 7.44 0.01
CA VAL A 84 17.83 8.55 0.79
C VAL A 84 18.02 8.08 2.22
N ALA A 85 18.86 8.79 2.99
CA ALA A 85 19.07 8.47 4.40
C ALA A 85 17.74 8.33 5.17
N LYS A 86 17.66 7.38 6.10
CA LYS A 86 16.45 7.09 6.91
C LYS A 86 15.98 8.25 7.80
N ASN A 87 16.78 9.29 7.98
CA ASN A 87 16.42 10.52 8.68
C ASN A 87 16.11 11.69 7.72
N HIS A 88 16.17 11.47 6.41
CA HIS A 88 15.84 12.45 5.38
C HIS A 88 14.32 12.70 5.33
N ALA A 89 13.94 13.93 4.97
CA ALA A 89 12.53 14.34 4.93
C ALA A 89 11.67 13.52 3.95
N ASP A 90 12.28 13.05 2.86
CA ASP A 90 11.61 12.27 1.81
C ASP A 90 11.53 10.76 2.08
N SER A 91 12.12 10.27 3.19
CA SER A 91 12.09 8.85 3.55
C SER A 91 10.70 8.45 4.08
N ASN A 92 10.10 7.44 3.45
CA ASN A 92 8.87 6.82 3.90
C ASN A 92 9.06 6.13 5.26
N TYR A 93 10.25 5.59 5.55
CA TYR A 93 10.62 5.06 6.86
C TYR A 93 10.58 6.16 7.92
N LYS A 94 11.21 7.31 7.69
CA LYS A 94 11.17 8.43 8.63
C LYS A 94 9.73 8.84 8.91
N LEU A 95 8.93 8.97 7.84
CA LEU A 95 7.54 9.37 7.94
C LEU A 95 6.73 8.39 8.79
N ALA A 96 6.86 7.09 8.53
CA ALA A 96 6.22 6.03 9.33
C ALA A 96 6.73 6.00 10.78
N LYS A 97 8.03 6.23 10.99
CA LYS A 97 8.62 6.29 12.33
C LYS A 97 7.99 7.40 13.17
N ASP A 98 7.88 8.60 12.62
CA ASP A 98 7.32 9.77 13.31
C ASP A 98 5.79 9.67 13.44
N GLY A 99 5.13 9.11 12.43
CA GLY A 99 3.67 9.03 12.33
C GLY A 99 3.06 7.89 13.15
N LEU A 100 3.70 6.72 13.18
CA LEU A 100 3.16 5.46 13.67
C LEU A 100 4.13 4.72 14.59
N LEU A 101 5.32 4.33 14.11
CA LEU A 101 6.17 3.32 14.78
C LEU A 101 6.69 3.80 16.16
N SER A 102 6.89 5.11 16.35
CA SER A 102 7.31 5.67 17.64
C SER A 102 6.18 5.76 18.69
N LYS A 103 4.93 5.49 18.30
CA LYS A 103 3.73 5.68 19.12
C LYS A 103 3.08 4.36 19.55
N VAL A 104 3.59 3.23 19.06
CA VAL A 104 3.03 1.89 19.31
C VAL A 104 4.15 0.93 19.70
N PRO A 105 3.87 -0.12 20.51
CA PRO A 105 4.89 -1.04 21.01
C PRO A 105 5.29 -2.10 19.97
N ILE A 106 5.69 -1.66 18.77
CA ILE A 106 6.14 -2.56 17.71
C ILE A 106 7.57 -3.04 17.96
N VAL A 107 7.86 -4.30 17.61
CA VAL A 107 9.19 -4.89 17.81
C VAL A 107 10.15 -4.32 16.76
N PRO A 108 11.28 -3.67 17.15
CA PRO A 108 12.18 -3.04 16.17
C PRO A 108 12.73 -4.00 15.11
N SER A 109 12.98 -5.27 15.46
CA SER A 109 13.47 -6.29 14.52
C SER A 109 12.43 -6.76 13.50
N HIS A 110 11.16 -6.39 13.66
CA HIS A 110 10.10 -6.70 12.69
C HIS A 110 9.86 -5.54 11.70
N VAL A 111 10.64 -4.46 11.80
CA VAL A 111 10.55 -3.30 10.91
C VAL A 111 11.64 -3.42 9.85
N HIS A 112 11.26 -3.81 8.63
CA HIS A 112 12.17 -4.08 7.52
C HIS A 112 12.15 -2.93 6.52
N SER A 113 13.12 -2.02 6.63
CA SER A 113 13.38 -0.93 5.70
C SER A 113 14.64 -1.20 4.87
N ILE A 114 14.85 -0.40 3.82
CA ILE A 114 15.93 -0.57 2.85
C ILE A 114 17.31 -0.32 3.45
N ASN A 115 18.35 -0.78 2.76
CA ASN A 115 19.70 -0.30 2.96
C ASN A 115 19.85 1.07 2.28
N ASP A 116 19.90 2.16 3.06
CA ASP A 116 19.93 3.54 2.59
C ASP A 116 21.35 4.07 2.32
N SER A 117 22.36 3.20 2.40
CA SER A 117 23.78 3.55 2.24
C SER A 117 24.41 3.01 0.94
N VAL A 118 23.61 2.42 0.07
CA VAL A 118 24.03 1.76 -1.19
C VAL A 118 23.23 2.34 -2.37
N SER A 119 23.58 1.92 -3.60
CA SER A 119 22.84 2.33 -4.79
C SER A 119 21.39 1.82 -4.77
N ALA A 120 20.51 2.41 -5.60
CA ALA A 120 19.12 1.95 -5.69
C ALA A 120 18.98 0.48 -6.10
N GLU A 121 19.87 0.01 -6.99
CA GLU A 121 19.95 -1.38 -7.44
C GLU A 121 20.31 -2.31 -6.27
N GLU A 122 21.44 -2.06 -5.61
CA GLU A 122 21.88 -2.84 -4.45
C GLU A 122 20.86 -2.80 -3.31
N ALA A 123 20.20 -1.66 -3.10
CA ALA A 123 19.14 -1.52 -2.09
C ALA A 123 17.93 -2.40 -2.41
N ALA A 124 17.54 -2.52 -3.67
CA ALA A 124 16.45 -3.39 -4.11
C ALA A 124 16.84 -4.88 -3.93
N GLU A 125 18.06 -5.26 -4.33
CA GLU A 125 18.59 -6.62 -4.15
C GLU A 125 18.64 -7.03 -2.66
N ASP A 126 19.20 -6.16 -1.81
CA ASP A 126 19.26 -6.36 -0.35
C ASP A 126 17.85 -6.52 0.24
N TYR A 127 16.92 -5.66 -0.19
CA TYR A 127 15.56 -5.67 0.32
C TYR A 127 14.80 -6.94 -0.08
N GLU A 128 14.93 -7.34 -1.34
CA GLU A 128 14.38 -8.58 -1.84
C GLU A 128 14.98 -9.79 -1.11
N PHE A 129 16.29 -9.82 -0.90
CA PHE A 129 16.95 -10.89 -0.17
C PHE A 129 16.36 -11.05 1.24
N VAL A 130 16.13 -9.96 1.96
CA VAL A 130 15.48 -9.98 3.28
C VAL A 130 14.07 -10.59 3.20
N ILE A 131 13.26 -10.17 2.21
CA ILE A 131 11.91 -10.72 2.01
C ILE A 131 11.97 -12.21 1.70
N ARG A 132 12.92 -12.66 0.86
CA ARG A 132 13.15 -14.09 0.56
C ARG A 132 13.50 -14.89 1.81
N GLN A 133 14.29 -14.35 2.73
CA GLN A 133 14.56 -15.04 4.00
C GLN A 133 13.30 -15.14 4.87
N LEU A 134 12.49 -14.09 4.93
CA LEU A 134 11.25 -14.06 5.69
C LEU A 134 10.17 -14.98 5.09
N VAL A 135 10.19 -15.18 3.78
CA VAL A 135 9.42 -16.22 3.10
C VAL A 135 9.88 -17.62 3.53
N LYS A 136 11.20 -17.88 3.54
CA LYS A 136 11.74 -19.18 3.98
C LYS A 136 11.40 -19.51 5.44
N THR A 137 11.37 -18.50 6.31
CA THR A 137 10.97 -18.65 7.72
C THR A 137 9.45 -18.58 7.93
N ARG A 138 8.67 -18.46 6.86
CA ARG A 138 7.19 -18.40 6.86
C ARG A 138 6.59 -17.22 7.60
N VAL A 139 7.35 -16.15 7.78
CA VAL A 139 6.82 -14.86 8.27
C VAL A 139 5.98 -14.20 7.18
N VAL A 140 6.48 -14.21 5.94
CA VAL A 140 5.73 -13.79 4.75
C VAL A 140 5.28 -15.05 4.01
N SER A 141 4.00 -15.14 3.67
CA SER A 141 3.48 -16.27 2.90
C SER A 141 3.92 -16.19 1.44
N VAL A 142 3.70 -17.27 0.67
CA VAL A 142 3.90 -17.28 -0.78
C VAL A 142 2.55 -17.41 -1.47
N SER A 143 2.37 -16.69 -2.57
CA SER A 143 1.19 -16.84 -3.44
C SER A 143 1.27 -18.15 -4.22
N GLU A 144 0.20 -18.94 -4.17
CA GLU A 144 0.11 -20.23 -4.88
C GLU A 144 0.07 -20.10 -6.41
N ILE A 145 -0.20 -18.90 -6.93
CA ILE A 145 -0.36 -18.65 -8.38
C ILE A 145 0.89 -18.05 -9.01
N SER A 146 1.66 -17.27 -8.25
CA SER A 146 2.71 -16.38 -8.79
C SER A 146 4.09 -16.57 -8.15
N ASP A 147 4.23 -17.45 -7.15
CA ASP A 147 5.43 -17.62 -6.33
C ASP A 147 5.98 -16.33 -5.67
N CYS A 148 5.23 -15.24 -5.75
CA CYS A 148 5.55 -13.95 -5.13
C CYS A 148 5.25 -13.98 -3.62
N PRO A 149 5.91 -13.13 -2.82
CA PRO A 149 5.56 -12.91 -1.42
C PRO A 149 4.12 -12.41 -1.33
N LYS A 150 3.35 -13.06 -0.47
CA LYS A 150 1.96 -12.74 -0.17
C LYS A 150 1.88 -12.06 1.18
N PHE A 151 1.83 -10.72 1.14
CA PHE A 151 1.58 -9.88 2.30
C PHE A 151 0.10 -9.94 2.69
N ASP A 152 -0.19 -9.77 3.98
CA ASP A 152 -1.58 -9.74 4.46
C ASP A 152 -2.30 -8.47 4.01
N LEU A 153 -1.57 -7.36 4.01
CA LEU A 153 -2.04 -6.07 3.55
C LEU A 153 -0.91 -5.31 2.87
N ILE A 154 -1.19 -4.81 1.66
CA ILE A 154 -0.40 -3.74 1.06
C ILE A 154 -1.27 -2.49 1.05
N LEU A 155 -0.80 -1.45 1.76
CA LEU A 155 -1.49 -0.20 1.91
C LEU A 155 -0.84 0.85 1.00
N LEU A 156 -1.57 1.28 -0.03
CA LEU A 156 -1.07 2.12 -1.11
C LEU A 156 -1.75 3.49 -1.09
N GLY A 157 -1.00 4.52 -1.47
CA GLY A 157 -1.56 5.81 -1.88
C GLY A 157 -1.76 5.89 -3.39
N LEU A 158 -2.49 6.91 -3.83
CA LEU A 158 -2.68 7.22 -5.26
C LEU A 158 -2.02 8.55 -5.65
N GLY A 159 -1.20 8.51 -6.69
CA GLY A 159 -0.69 9.69 -7.37
C GLY A 159 -1.75 10.44 -8.16
N PRO A 160 -1.61 11.77 -8.38
CA PRO A 160 -2.55 12.51 -9.23
C PRO A 160 -2.46 12.08 -10.72
N ASP A 161 -1.37 11.44 -11.09
CA ASP A 161 -1.07 10.79 -12.37
C ASP A 161 -1.41 9.29 -12.38
N GLY A 162 -2.03 8.76 -11.31
CA GLY A 162 -2.42 7.35 -11.22
C GLY A 162 -1.30 6.37 -10.85
N HIS A 163 -0.11 6.86 -10.47
CA HIS A 163 0.95 6.00 -9.95
C HIS A 163 0.57 5.40 -8.59
N VAL A 164 1.07 4.20 -8.32
CA VAL A 164 1.04 3.53 -7.01
C VAL A 164 2.46 3.09 -6.68
N ALA A 165 2.83 3.03 -5.40
CA ALA A 165 4.21 2.77 -4.98
C ALA A 165 5.17 3.73 -5.74
N SER A 166 6.22 3.21 -6.40
CA SER A 166 6.98 3.98 -7.40
C SER A 166 6.83 3.43 -8.82
N LEU A 167 5.65 2.90 -9.14
CA LEU A 167 5.27 2.45 -10.48
C LEU A 167 4.52 3.57 -11.18
N PHE A 168 5.19 4.27 -12.11
CA PHE A 168 4.67 5.44 -12.82
C PHE A 168 4.09 5.09 -14.20
N PRO A 169 3.12 5.87 -14.73
CA PRO A 169 2.62 5.69 -16.08
C PRO A 169 3.75 5.70 -17.13
N ASN A 170 3.68 4.79 -18.09
CA ASN A 170 4.65 4.62 -19.19
C ASN A 170 6.10 4.32 -18.75
N HIS A 171 6.34 4.01 -17.48
CA HIS A 171 7.67 3.66 -16.99
C HIS A 171 7.99 2.17 -17.22
N SER A 172 9.24 1.84 -17.55
CA SER A 172 9.68 0.46 -17.83
C SER A 172 9.45 -0.50 -16.66
N ALA A 173 9.62 0.00 -15.42
CA ALA A 173 9.34 -0.74 -14.18
C ALA A 173 7.93 -1.36 -14.10
N LEU A 174 6.93 -0.84 -14.84
CA LEU A 174 5.61 -1.48 -14.94
C LEU A 174 5.64 -2.84 -15.63
N ASN A 175 6.67 -3.13 -16.40
CA ASN A 175 6.85 -4.37 -17.14
C ASN A 175 7.69 -5.39 -16.39
N GLU A 176 8.20 -5.07 -15.19
CA GLU A 176 8.96 -6.02 -14.38
C GLU A 176 8.07 -7.17 -13.90
N ARG A 177 8.52 -8.41 -14.14
CA ARG A 177 7.79 -9.65 -13.86
C ARG A 177 8.61 -10.72 -13.15
N GLU A 178 9.92 -10.59 -13.13
CA GLU A 178 10.85 -11.60 -12.63
C GLU A 178 11.20 -11.31 -11.17
N GLU A 179 11.57 -10.07 -10.87
CA GLU A 179 11.96 -9.65 -9.53
C GLU A 179 10.75 -9.28 -8.65
N TRP A 180 10.89 -9.45 -7.34
CA TRP A 180 9.88 -9.05 -6.36
C TRP A 180 9.99 -7.55 -6.04
N VAL A 181 11.22 -7.06 -6.00
CA VAL A 181 11.55 -5.66 -5.78
C VAL A 181 12.38 -5.18 -6.95
N THR A 182 12.03 -4.03 -7.50
CA THR A 182 12.82 -3.38 -8.55
C THR A 182 13.19 -1.96 -8.11
N PHE A 183 14.05 -1.32 -8.88
CA PHE A 183 14.50 0.04 -8.63
C PHE A 183 14.30 0.92 -9.87
N ILE A 184 14.26 2.22 -9.63
CA ILE A 184 14.25 3.25 -10.67
C ILE A 184 15.22 4.35 -10.28
N THR A 185 15.87 4.96 -11.25
CA THR A 185 16.81 6.08 -11.06
C THR A 185 16.35 7.37 -11.75
N ASP A 186 15.17 7.33 -12.36
CA ASP A 186 14.61 8.33 -13.24
C ASP A 186 13.14 8.62 -12.90
N SER A 187 12.76 8.49 -11.63
CA SER A 187 11.41 8.85 -11.17
C SER A 187 11.05 10.26 -11.67
N PRO A 188 9.88 10.45 -12.31
CA PRO A 188 9.42 11.75 -12.79
C PRO A 188 9.10 12.72 -11.64
N LYS A 189 9.22 12.27 -10.39
CA LYS A 189 9.03 13.05 -9.17
C LYS A 189 10.25 12.92 -8.26
N PRO A 190 10.74 14.01 -7.65
CA PRO A 190 11.88 13.95 -6.76
C PRO A 190 11.57 13.10 -5.50
N PRO A 191 12.58 12.48 -4.88
CA PRO A 191 13.90 12.19 -5.46
C PRO A 191 13.80 11.12 -6.57
N PRO A 192 14.78 11.10 -7.51
CA PRO A 192 14.74 10.25 -8.70
C PRO A 192 14.95 8.76 -8.39
N GLU A 193 15.79 8.45 -7.39
CA GLU A 193 16.14 7.09 -7.00
C GLU A 193 15.16 6.51 -5.99
N ARG A 194 14.57 5.37 -6.34
CA ARG A 194 13.57 4.68 -5.53
C ARG A 194 13.68 3.17 -5.70
N ILE A 195 13.26 2.45 -4.68
CA ILE A 195 12.88 1.04 -4.80
C ILE A 195 11.36 0.91 -4.80
N THR A 196 10.84 -0.17 -5.36
CA THR A 196 9.42 -0.45 -5.40
C THR A 196 9.14 -1.93 -5.51
N PHE A 197 8.06 -2.38 -4.87
CA PHE A 197 7.44 -3.65 -5.22
C PHE A 197 6.97 -3.61 -6.67
N THR A 198 7.12 -4.75 -7.33
CA THR A 198 6.66 -4.96 -8.69
C THR A 198 5.15 -5.21 -8.69
N MET A 199 4.50 -4.97 -9.83
CA MET A 199 3.06 -5.20 -9.95
C MET A 199 2.63 -6.64 -9.60
N PRO A 200 3.40 -7.70 -9.96
CA PRO A 200 3.12 -9.06 -9.49
C PRO A 200 3.08 -9.21 -7.96
N VAL A 201 4.01 -8.59 -7.22
CA VAL A 201 4.00 -8.63 -5.75
C VAL A 201 2.77 -7.93 -5.19
N ILE A 202 2.44 -6.74 -5.71
CA ILE A 202 1.24 -6.01 -5.29
C ILE A 202 -0.02 -6.86 -5.49
N ASN A 203 -0.16 -7.50 -6.66
CA ASN A 203 -1.32 -8.32 -7.00
C ASN A 203 -1.32 -9.73 -6.36
N SER A 204 -0.26 -10.08 -5.62
CA SER A 204 -0.15 -11.35 -4.89
C SER A 204 -0.60 -11.24 -3.43
N ALA A 205 -0.82 -10.02 -2.92
CA ALA A 205 -1.25 -9.79 -1.55
C ALA A 205 -2.65 -10.35 -1.25
N SER A 206 -2.88 -10.75 0.00
CA SER A 206 -4.20 -11.15 0.49
C SER A 206 -5.19 -9.98 0.44
N ASN A 207 -4.72 -8.78 0.76
CA ASN A 207 -5.50 -7.55 0.69
C ASN A 207 -4.63 -6.42 0.14
N VAL A 208 -5.20 -5.62 -0.75
CA VAL A 208 -4.65 -4.33 -1.16
C VAL A 208 -5.68 -3.26 -0.85
N ALA A 209 -5.25 -2.24 -0.10
CA ALA A 209 -6.08 -1.08 0.21
C ALA A 209 -5.47 0.17 -0.41
N LEU A 210 -6.21 0.84 -1.30
CA LEU A 210 -5.85 2.16 -1.82
C LEU A 210 -6.58 3.23 -1.04
N VAL A 211 -5.82 4.15 -0.44
CA VAL A 211 -6.38 5.27 0.32
C VAL A 211 -6.12 6.56 -0.43
N VAL A 212 -7.21 7.23 -0.81
CA VAL A 212 -7.20 8.36 -1.74
C VAL A 212 -7.99 9.52 -1.15
N THR A 213 -7.32 10.62 -0.85
CA THR A 213 -7.95 11.80 -0.24
C THR A 213 -7.59 13.06 -1.00
N GLY A 214 -8.57 13.95 -1.15
CA GLY A 214 -8.41 15.25 -1.79
C GLY A 214 -8.76 15.27 -3.28
N ASP A 215 -9.17 16.45 -3.74
CA ASP A 215 -9.65 16.74 -5.09
C ASP A 215 -8.58 16.52 -6.18
N SER A 216 -7.31 16.77 -5.85
CA SER A 216 -6.17 16.54 -6.76
C SER A 216 -6.05 15.09 -7.24
N LYS A 217 -6.75 14.13 -6.61
CA LYS A 217 -6.75 12.71 -6.97
C LYS A 217 -8.00 12.27 -7.71
N ALA A 218 -9.02 13.12 -7.82
CA ALA A 218 -10.33 12.73 -8.32
C ALA A 218 -10.27 12.19 -9.76
N GLU A 219 -9.47 12.81 -10.61
CA GLU A 219 -9.26 12.34 -11.99
C GLU A 219 -8.63 10.94 -12.00
N SER A 220 -7.50 10.77 -11.30
CA SER A 220 -6.83 9.47 -11.22
C SER A 220 -7.70 8.38 -10.58
N ALA A 221 -8.57 8.74 -9.63
CA ALA A 221 -9.51 7.80 -9.01
C ALA A 221 -10.57 7.33 -10.01
N HIS A 222 -11.16 8.26 -10.77
CA HIS A 222 -12.07 7.95 -11.88
C HIS A 222 -11.43 6.99 -12.89
N LEU A 223 -10.22 7.31 -13.37
CA LEU A 223 -9.50 6.46 -14.33
C LEU A 223 -9.18 5.06 -13.79
N ALA A 224 -8.94 4.94 -12.48
CA ALA A 224 -8.58 3.67 -11.85
C ALA A 224 -9.81 2.78 -11.58
N ILE A 225 -10.91 3.39 -11.12
CA ILE A 225 -12.08 2.68 -10.57
C ILE A 225 -13.16 2.46 -11.63
N ASP A 226 -13.49 3.48 -12.42
CA ASP A 226 -14.64 3.44 -13.32
C ASP A 226 -14.34 2.63 -14.58
N ASP A 227 -15.40 2.24 -15.30
CA ASP A 227 -15.26 1.56 -16.59
C ASP A 227 -14.95 2.57 -17.70
N VAL A 228 -13.72 3.07 -17.66
CA VAL A 228 -13.20 3.93 -18.73
C VAL A 228 -12.95 3.08 -19.98
N GLY A 229 -13.44 3.57 -21.12
CA GLY A 229 -13.38 2.90 -22.42
C GLY A 229 -11.94 2.54 -22.87
N PRO A 230 -11.81 1.76 -23.96
CA PRO A 230 -10.55 1.16 -24.38
C PRO A 230 -9.45 2.18 -24.76
N ASP A 231 -9.82 3.42 -25.08
CA ASP A 231 -8.89 4.49 -25.46
C ASP A 231 -8.27 5.21 -24.25
N CYS A 232 -8.65 4.83 -23.03
CA CYS A 232 -8.16 5.47 -21.82
C CYS A 232 -6.69 5.09 -21.52
N PRO A 233 -5.83 6.04 -21.13
CA PRO A 233 -4.45 5.74 -20.75
C PRO A 233 -4.40 4.70 -19.62
N LEU A 234 -3.62 3.63 -19.83
CA LEU A 234 -3.40 2.64 -18.78
C LEU A 234 -2.57 3.26 -17.65
N ILE A 235 -3.21 3.51 -16.52
CA ILE A 235 -2.55 3.99 -15.31
C ILE A 235 -2.19 2.82 -14.37
N PRO A 236 -1.08 2.91 -13.63
CA PRO A 236 -0.63 1.87 -12.70
C PRO A 236 -1.69 1.43 -11.69
N ALA A 237 -2.47 2.36 -11.14
CA ALA A 237 -3.54 2.05 -10.20
C ALA A 237 -4.62 1.12 -10.77
N ARG A 238 -4.91 1.20 -12.08
CA ARG A 238 -5.88 0.30 -12.76
C ARG A 238 -5.34 -1.13 -12.93
N MET A 239 -4.01 -1.28 -12.88
CA MET A 239 -3.33 -2.58 -12.95
C MET A 239 -3.30 -3.31 -11.60
N VAL A 240 -3.65 -2.62 -10.50
CA VAL A 240 -3.81 -3.24 -9.19
C VAL A 240 -5.10 -4.07 -9.18
N GLN A 241 -4.94 -5.39 -9.33
CA GLN A 241 -5.99 -6.38 -9.39
C GLN A 241 -5.49 -7.66 -8.69
N PRO A 242 -5.59 -7.73 -7.35
CA PRO A 242 -5.14 -8.90 -6.60
C PRO A 242 -5.83 -10.17 -7.10
N ALA A 243 -5.06 -11.16 -7.55
CA ALA A 243 -5.62 -12.31 -8.29
C ALA A 243 -6.49 -13.24 -7.42
N MET A 244 -6.09 -13.44 -6.16
CA MET A 244 -6.85 -14.19 -5.14
C MET A 244 -7.09 -13.35 -3.88
N GLY A 245 -6.80 -12.06 -3.95
CA GLY A 245 -6.89 -11.13 -2.84
C GLY A 245 -8.14 -10.27 -2.91
N LYS A 246 -8.31 -9.41 -1.90
CA LYS A 246 -9.31 -8.35 -1.90
C LYS A 246 -8.68 -7.03 -2.26
N LEU A 247 -9.39 -6.24 -3.06
CA LEU A 247 -9.06 -4.84 -3.33
C LEU A 247 -10.11 -3.97 -2.64
N VAL A 248 -9.67 -3.00 -1.84
CA VAL A 248 -10.56 -2.04 -1.16
C VAL A 248 -10.07 -0.61 -1.42
N TRP A 249 -11.00 0.27 -1.77
CA TRP A 249 -10.74 1.68 -2.01
C TRP A 249 -11.35 2.53 -0.91
N PHE A 250 -10.52 3.31 -0.22
CA PHE A 250 -10.94 4.28 0.80
C PHE A 250 -10.82 5.68 0.23
N LEU A 251 -11.96 6.33 -0.01
CA LEU A 251 -12.01 7.69 -0.57
C LEU A 251 -12.68 8.66 0.39
N ASP A 252 -12.21 9.91 0.37
CA ASP A 252 -13.03 11.04 0.81
C ASP A 252 -13.92 11.56 -0.33
N LYS A 253 -14.90 12.41 0.00
CA LYS A 253 -15.79 13.01 -1.01
C LYS A 253 -15.06 13.75 -2.13
N LEU A 254 -13.94 14.39 -1.83
CA LEU A 254 -13.21 15.18 -2.80
C LEU A 254 -12.53 14.27 -3.83
N ALA A 255 -11.90 13.18 -3.39
CA ALA A 255 -11.33 12.16 -4.26
C ALA A 255 -12.40 11.40 -5.05
N ALA A 256 -13.60 11.23 -4.49
CA ALA A 256 -14.71 10.56 -5.17
C ALA A 256 -15.50 11.48 -6.14
N SER A 257 -15.17 12.77 -6.21
CA SER A 257 -16.01 13.79 -6.88
C SER A 257 -16.21 13.61 -8.39
N LYS A 258 -15.38 12.77 -9.04
CA LYS A 258 -15.45 12.45 -10.47
C LYS A 258 -15.88 11.01 -10.76
N LEU A 259 -16.21 10.23 -9.73
CA LEU A 259 -16.70 8.86 -9.93
C LEU A 259 -18.10 8.86 -10.55
N GLU A 260 -18.35 7.88 -11.41
CA GLU A 260 -19.67 7.65 -11.99
C GLU A 260 -20.70 7.27 -10.92
N GLU A 261 -21.93 7.81 -11.03
CA GLU A 261 -23.03 7.52 -10.10
C GLU A 261 -23.38 6.02 -9.99
N SER A 262 -23.07 5.25 -11.04
CA SER A 262 -23.25 3.80 -11.10
C SER A 262 -22.40 3.04 -10.05
N ASN A 263 -21.29 3.63 -9.63
CA ASN A 263 -20.39 3.10 -8.58
C ASN A 263 -20.67 3.71 -7.20
N LEU A 264 -21.42 4.82 -7.12
CA LEU A 264 -21.80 5.49 -5.87
C LEU A 264 -23.06 4.90 -5.22
N ASN A 265 -23.95 4.30 -6.02
CA ASN A 265 -25.31 3.91 -5.60
C ASN A 265 -25.55 2.39 -5.54
N LYS A 266 -24.50 1.57 -5.67
CA LYS A 266 -24.62 0.12 -5.46
C LYS A 266 -24.44 -0.25 -4.00
#